data_AF-A0A7Y8KDN1-F1
#
_entry.id   AF-A0A7Y8KDN1-F1
#
_cell.length_a   1.000
_cell.length_b   1.000
_cell.length_c   1.000
_cell.angle_alpha   90.00
_cell.angle_beta   90.00
_cell.angle_gamma   90.00
#
_symmetry.space_group_name_H-M   'P 1'
#
loop_
_entity.id
_entity.type
_entity.pdbx_description
1 polymer ?
#
loop_
_entity_poly.entity_id
_entity_poly.type
_entity_poly.pdbx_seq_one_letter_code
_entity_poly.pdbx_strand_id
1 'polypeptide(L)' 'ARGAVAILSLNGGPPRSFLLGERLGPGVRLTAIEGDGVEIERGGEKLRVNLDKLPDAPALPSLTRP' A
#
# COMPACT_ATOMS: atom_id res chain seq x y z
N ALA A 1 4.06 -16.61 -5.81
CA ALA A 1 3.18 -15.43 -5.73
C ALA A 1 3.99 -14.20 -6.08
N ARG A 2 3.52 -13.33 -6.98
CA ARG A 2 4.11 -11.99 -7.13
C ARG A 2 3.77 -11.24 -5.84
N GLY A 3 4.75 -11.05 -4.95
CA GLY A 3 4.52 -10.46 -3.62
C GLY A 3 3.98 -9.04 -3.77
N ALA A 4 2.93 -8.70 -3.03
CA ALA A 4 2.44 -7.33 -2.99
C ALA A 4 3.57 -6.40 -2.51
N VAL A 5 3.71 -5.24 -3.16
CA VAL A 5 4.72 -4.22 -2.85
C VAL A 5 3.99 -2.92 -2.52
N ALA A 6 4.35 -2.28 -1.42
CA ALA A 6 3.88 -0.95 -1.07
C ALA A 6 4.97 0.09 -1.33
N ILE A 7 4.62 1.26 -1.86
CA ILE A 7 5.54 2.41 -1.93
C ILE A 7 5.15 3.38 -0.84
N LEU A 8 6.06 3.60 0.13
CA LEU A 8 5.79 4.41 1.31
C LEU A 8 6.87 5.48 1.48
N SER A 9 6.42 6.68 1.84
CA SER A 9 7.28 7.74 2.37
C SER A 9 7.18 7.74 3.88
N LEU A 10 8.30 7.57 4.58
CA LEU A 10 8.32 7.51 6.03
C LEU A 10 8.84 8.85 6.57
N ASN A 11 8.04 9.50 7.42
CA ASN A 11 8.38 10.79 8.07
C ASN A 11 8.83 11.88 7.08
N GLY A 12 8.19 11.96 5.90
CA GLY A 12 8.53 12.96 4.87
C GLY A 12 9.80 12.64 4.07
N GLY A 13 10.43 11.49 4.29
CA GLY A 13 11.55 11.03 3.50
C GLY A 13 11.15 10.60 2.08
N PRO A 14 12.14 10.29 1.21
CA PRO A 14 11.87 9.83 -0.14
C PRO A 14 11.04 8.53 -0.14
N PRO A 15 10.12 8.35 -1.11
CA PRO A 15 9.36 7.11 -1.25
C PRO A 15 10.27 5.90 -1.49
N ARG A 16 9.98 4.79 -0.82
CA ARG A 16 10.70 3.51 -1.01
C ARG A 16 9.72 2.35 -1.09
N SER A 17 10.15 1.28 -1.76
CA SER A 17 9.39 0.03 -1.83
C SER A 17 9.55 -0.78 -0.55
N PHE A 18 8.45 -1.37 -0.09
CA PHE A 18 8.40 -2.27 1.05
C PHE A 18 7.63 -3.55 0.73
N LEU A 19 8.11 -4.66 1.30
CA LEU A 19 7.46 -5.97 1.24
C LEU A 19 6.75 -6.30 2.55
N LEU A 20 5.78 -7.22 2.46
CA LEU A 20 5.13 -7.79 3.63
C LEU A 20 6.17 -8.29 4.64
N GLY A 21 6.02 -7.89 5.90
CA GLY A 21 6.93 -8.25 6.98
C GLY A 21 8.21 -7.43 7.04
N GLU A 22 8.42 -6.44 6.17
CA GLU A 22 9.54 -5.52 6.34
C GLU A 22 9.31 -4.54 7.49
N ARG A 23 10.43 -4.09 8.07
CA ARG A 23 10.45 -3.14 9.17
C ARG A 23 10.41 -1.72 8.62
N LEU A 24 9.40 -0.96 9.03
CA LEU A 24 9.26 0.46 8.65
C LEU A 24 10.04 1.38 9.61
N GLY A 25 10.24 0.94 10.85
CA GLY A 25 10.99 1.69 11.85
C GLY A 25 11.14 0.91 13.15
N PRO A 26 11.68 1.52 14.21
CA PRO A 26 11.75 0.88 15.52
C PRO A 26 10.39 0.40 16.02
N GLY A 27 10.24 -0.91 16.20
CA GLY A 27 9.00 -1.52 16.68
C GLY A 27 7.81 -1.45 15.71
N VAL A 28 8.03 -1.12 14.43
CA VAL A 28 6.96 -1.01 13.42
C VAL A 28 7.22 -1.95 12.25
N ARG A 29 6.23 -2.78 11.90
CA ARG A 29 6.31 -3.75 10.81
C ARG A 29 5.10 -3.64 9.87
N LEU A 30 5.31 -3.87 8.58
CA LEU A 30 4.23 -3.99 7.60
C LEU A 30 3.58 -5.38 7.69
N THR A 31 2.30 -5.47 8.04
CA THR A 31 1.58 -6.73 8.28
C THR A 31 0.55 -7.08 7.22
N ALA A 32 0.13 -6.12 6.40
CA ALA A 32 -0.68 -6.39 5.20
C ALA A 32 -0.47 -5.29 4.14
N ILE A 33 -0.62 -5.68 2.88
CA ILE A 33 -0.69 -4.76 1.73
C ILE A 33 -1.97 -5.09 0.99
N GLU A 34 -2.86 -4.11 0.91
CA GLU A 34 -4.19 -4.23 0.31
C GLU A 34 -4.35 -3.22 -0.83
N GLY A 35 -5.41 -3.38 -1.63
CA GLY A 35 -5.63 -2.50 -2.79
C GLY A 35 -5.90 -1.04 -2.44
N ASP A 36 -6.25 -0.75 -1.19
CA ASP A 36 -6.62 0.59 -0.73
C ASP A 36 -5.99 1.01 0.59
N GLY A 37 -4.92 0.32 0.98
CA GLY A 37 -4.26 0.60 2.23
C GLY A 37 -3.18 -0.39 2.59
N VAL A 38 -2.54 -0.11 3.72
CA VAL A 38 -1.59 -1.01 4.35
C VAL A 38 -1.94 -1.18 5.82
N GLU A 39 -1.65 -2.35 6.38
CA GLU A 39 -1.71 -2.58 7.82
C GLU A 39 -0.28 -2.58 8.37
N ILE A 40 -0.07 -1.86 9.47
CA ILE A 40 1.19 -1.88 10.21
C ILE A 40 0.95 -2.37 11.63
N GLU A 41 1.93 -3.06 12.20
CA GLU A 41 1.94 -3.41 13.62
C GLU A 41 2.93 -2.52 14.35
N ARG A 42 2.52 -1.97 15.49
CA ARG A 42 3.35 -1.18 16.41
C ARG A 42 3.11 -1.65 17.83
N GLY A 43 4.14 -2.22 18.46
CA GLY A 43 4.05 -2.65 19.87
C GLY A 43 2.95 -3.69 20.14
N GLY A 44 2.63 -4.54 19.16
CA GLY A 44 1.56 -5.53 19.24
C GLY A 44 0.16 -5.01 18.86
N GLU A 45 0.02 -3.71 18.61
CA GLU A 45 -1.22 -3.12 18.09
C GLU A 45 -1.17 -3.02 16.56
N LYS A 46 -2.29 -3.37 15.90
CA LYS A 46 -2.44 -3.23 14.46
C LYS A 46 -3.14 -1.92 14.11
N LEU A 47 -2.55 -1.17 13.18
CA LEU A 47 -3.08 0.08 12.67
C LEU A 47 -3.21 0.00 11.15
N ARG A 48 -4.38 0.41 10.64
CA ARG A 48 -4.61 0.56 9.20
C ARG A 48 -4.30 1.98 8.75
N VAL A 49 -3.53 2.10 7.67
CA VAL A 49 -3.32 3.35 6.94
C VAL A 49 -4.01 3.23 5.59
N ASN A 50 -5.04 4.04 5.39
CA ASN A 50 -5.78 4.06 4.12
C ASN A 50 -4.99 4.85 3.08
N LEU A 51 -4.97 4.33 1.85
CA LEU A 51 -4.56 5.08 0.67
C LEU A 51 -5.81 5.68 0.03
N ASP A 52 -5.72 6.94 -0.36
CA ASP A 52 -6.74 7.54 -1.19
C ASP A 52 -6.81 6.77 -2.51
N LYS A 53 -7.99 6.21 -2.80
CA LYS A 53 -8.25 5.62 -4.11
C LYS A 53 -8.27 6.76 -5.12
N LEU A 54 -7.60 6.53 -6.25
CA LEU A 54 -7.85 7.37 -7.42
C LEU A 54 -9.35 7.25 -7.75
N PRO A 55 -10.05 8.34 -8.08
CA PRO A 55 -11.42 8.25 -8.56
C PRO A 55 -11.51 7.30 -9.74
N ASP A 56 -12.68 6.69 -9.91
CA ASP A 56 -12.93 5.80 -11.05
C ASP A 56 -12.59 6.51 -12.37
N ALA A 57 -11.91 5.77 -13.25
CA ALA A 57 -11.58 6.29 -14.57
C ALA A 57 -12.87 6.62 -15.35
N PRO A 58 -12.87 7.68 -16.19
CA PRO A 58 -14.00 7.95 -17.05
C PRO A 58 -14.29 6.73 -17.93
N ALA A 59 -15.57 6.46 -18.19
CA ALA A 59 -15.97 5.38 -19.08
C ALA A 59 -15.37 5.61 -20.48
N LEU A 60 -14.51 4.67 -20.91
CA LEU A 60 -13.87 4.73 -22.22
C LEU A 60 -14.71 3.94 -23.24
N PRO A 61 -14.93 4.48 -24.45
CA PRO A 61 -15.60 3.73 -25.51
C PRO A 61 -14.75 2.52 -25.94
N SER A 62 -15.41 1.40 -26.28
CA SER A 62 -14.72 0.26 -26.88
C SER A 62 -14.21 0.64 -28.28
N LEU A 63 -12.89 0.53 -28.48
CA LEU A 63 -12.26 0.74 -29.78
C LEU A 63 -12.05 -0.57 -30.56
N THR A 64 -12.37 -1.71 -29.94
CA THR A 64 -12.31 -3.03 -30.55
C THR A 64 -13.71 -3.48 -30.98
N ARG A 65 -13.79 -4.11 -32.16
CA ARG A 65 -15.02 -4.79 -32.60
C ARG A 65 -15.21 -6.09 -31.79
N PRO A 66 -16.45 -6.49 -31.51
CA PRO A 66 -16.75 -7.76 -30.85
C PRO A 66 -16.27 -8.97 -31.66
#